data_AF-A0A941T9G0-F1
#
_entry.id   AF-A0A941T9G0-F1
#
_cell.length_a   1.000
_cell.length_b   1.000
_cell.length_c   1.000
_cell.angle_alpha   90.00
_cell.angle_beta   90.00
_cell.angle_gamma   90.00
#
_symmetry.space_group_name_H-M   'P 1'
#
loop_
_entity.id
_entity.type
_entity.pdbx_description
1 polymer ?
#
loop_
_entity_poly.entity_id
_entity_poly.type
_entity_poly.pdbx_seq_one_letter_code
_entity_poly.pdbx_strand_id
1 'polypeptide(L)'
;MPLNTLKPYLGDIDALLSITEEDASKSYAQPALKNLGSVTLVVLREVISPAAFRNAESEITDIESRGRRHVRAVANKFKFGERARGLQVLRFFGAGGVSAQNKTAFYGKQKPSEKFDLNALVFGDSANAGNKVLPVKAAAQYSDAVSLQEYSDAVDVTFHNRASEDGTLFNAQKKENSNNLFERHYVRPGTLLLQTISFNGKVAPLEAVEHLILSMGLAGAYGGQTSIYGVNVRNHLVGCYAGRFERDLASPYVAIDSLHQAGADIVDPAAVVDVCKSLYSQAYPTAVSGADLVEVQKSLVARLEAEDAGMRVAYQANAKKIGAYFDAWFEGIGG
;
A
#
# COMPACT_ATOMS: atom_id res chain seq x y z
N MET A 1 -14.27 18.62 -3.53
CA MET A 1 -14.00 17.20 -3.27
C MET A 1 -13.42 17.05 -1.87
N PRO A 2 -13.85 16.06 -1.08
CA PRO A 2 -13.44 15.90 0.32
C PRO A 2 -11.92 15.89 0.53
N LEU A 3 -11.15 15.32 -0.39
CA LEU A 3 -9.68 15.25 -0.29
C LEU A 3 -8.96 16.62 -0.43
N ASN A 4 -9.62 17.67 -0.93
CA ASN A 4 -8.98 18.99 -1.09
C ASN A 4 -8.53 19.59 0.24
N THR A 5 -9.14 19.18 1.36
CA THR A 5 -8.74 19.60 2.72
C THR A 5 -7.33 19.11 3.09
N LEU A 6 -6.82 18.08 2.40
CA LEU A 6 -5.49 17.52 2.64
C LEU A 6 -4.38 18.27 1.90
N LYS A 7 -4.70 19.08 0.88
CA LYS A 7 -3.72 19.80 0.04
C LYS A 7 -2.68 20.60 0.84
N PRO A 8 -3.00 21.29 1.94
CA PRO A 8 -1.99 22.01 2.73
C PRO A 8 -0.88 21.12 3.32
N TYR A 9 -1.10 19.81 3.41
CA TYR A 9 -0.19 18.81 3.98
C TYR A 9 0.44 17.88 2.93
N LEU A 10 0.03 18.02 1.67
CA LEU A 10 0.53 17.26 0.53
C LEU A 10 1.47 18.12 -0.33
N GLY A 11 2.13 17.47 -1.28
CA GLY A 11 2.87 18.13 -2.36
C GLY A 11 1.92 18.68 -3.43
N ASP A 12 2.49 19.42 -4.37
CA ASP A 12 1.81 19.85 -5.59
C ASP A 12 2.49 19.15 -6.77
N ILE A 13 1.71 18.54 -7.67
CA ILE A 13 2.24 17.83 -8.84
C ILE A 13 3.08 18.75 -9.73
N ASP A 14 2.78 20.05 -9.73
CA ASP A 14 3.51 21.07 -10.49
C ASP A 14 4.77 21.59 -9.75
N ALA A 15 4.97 21.22 -8.49
CA ALA A 15 6.08 21.66 -7.65
C ALA A 15 6.77 20.51 -6.90
N LEU A 16 6.83 19.31 -7.51
CA LEU A 16 7.55 18.16 -6.95
C LEU A 16 9.07 18.25 -7.13
N LEU A 17 9.58 19.20 -7.93
CA LEU A 17 11.01 19.45 -8.12
C LEU A 17 11.47 20.67 -7.32
N SER A 18 12.69 20.60 -6.80
CA SER A 18 13.48 21.75 -6.40
C SER A 18 14.66 21.87 -7.34
N ILE A 19 14.95 23.09 -7.79
CA ILE A 19 16.12 23.41 -8.60
C ILE A 19 17.08 24.17 -7.72
N THR A 20 18.30 23.68 -7.60
CA THR A 20 19.40 24.39 -6.95
C THR A 20 20.34 24.89 -8.04
N GLU A 21 20.51 26.20 -8.15
CA GLU A 21 21.51 26.82 -9.01
C GLU A 21 22.82 26.92 -8.22
N GLU A 22 23.84 26.15 -8.63
CA GLU A 22 25.18 26.24 -8.03
C GLU A 22 26.01 27.34 -8.71
N ASP A 23 25.86 27.52 -10.03
CA ASP A 23 26.52 28.55 -10.86
C ASP A 23 25.71 28.79 -12.15
N ALA A 24 26.02 29.86 -12.90
CA ALA A 24 25.36 30.25 -14.17
C ALA A 24 25.33 29.17 -15.28
N SER A 25 26.00 28.04 -15.10
CA SER A 25 26.05 26.90 -16.05
C SER A 25 25.71 25.55 -15.42
N LYS A 26 25.35 25.50 -14.12
CA LYS A 26 25.09 24.26 -13.39
C LYS A 26 23.87 24.41 -12.49
N SER A 27 22.75 23.90 -12.98
CA SER A 27 21.52 23.68 -12.21
C SER A 27 21.36 22.20 -11.91
N TYR A 28 21.11 21.86 -10.64
CA TYR A 28 20.76 20.50 -10.22
C TYR A 28 19.27 20.43 -9.88
N ALA A 29 18.56 19.50 -10.52
CA ALA A 29 17.16 19.23 -10.20
C ALA A 29 17.06 18.01 -9.30
N GLN A 30 16.31 18.16 -8.21
CA GLN A 30 16.08 17.12 -7.22
C GLN A 30 14.62 17.11 -6.81
N PRO A 31 14.14 16.05 -6.15
CA PRO A 31 12.83 16.08 -5.52
C PRO A 31 12.74 17.25 -4.55
N ALA A 32 11.58 17.89 -4.48
CA ALA A 32 11.31 18.94 -3.53
C ALA A 32 11.71 18.50 -2.13
N LEU A 33 12.40 19.39 -1.41
CA LEU A 33 12.87 19.09 -0.07
C LEU A 33 11.68 18.77 0.83
N LYS A 34 11.80 17.70 1.61
CA LYS A 34 10.76 17.33 2.57
C LYS A 34 10.50 18.48 3.52
N ASN A 35 9.23 18.79 3.74
CA ASN A 35 8.81 19.87 4.62
C ASN A 35 7.71 19.41 5.59
N LEU A 36 7.29 20.27 6.52
CA LEU A 36 6.19 20.00 7.44
C LEU A 36 4.91 19.68 6.66
N GLY A 37 4.27 18.58 7.02
CA GLY A 37 3.13 18.02 6.30
C GLY A 37 3.14 16.51 6.38
N SER A 38 2.10 15.96 7.01
CA SER A 38 1.85 14.54 7.14
C SER A 38 0.37 14.28 6.91
N VAL A 39 0.08 13.28 6.10
CA VAL A 39 -1.27 12.72 5.92
C VAL A 39 -1.19 11.23 6.22
N THR A 40 -1.95 10.76 7.19
CA THR A 40 -2.06 9.34 7.56
C THR A 40 -3.44 8.83 7.18
N LEU A 41 -3.48 7.92 6.21
CA LEU A 41 -4.64 7.13 5.86
C LEU A 41 -4.72 5.92 6.80
N VAL A 42 -5.84 5.74 7.48
CA VAL A 42 -6.08 4.60 8.37
C VAL A 42 -7.01 3.61 7.67
N VAL A 43 -6.57 2.35 7.59
CA VAL A 43 -7.28 1.27 6.91
C VAL A 43 -7.43 0.09 7.86
N LEU A 44 -8.66 -0.39 8.00
CA LEU A 44 -8.97 -1.61 8.72
C LEU A 44 -9.20 -2.72 7.68
N ARG A 45 -8.35 -3.75 7.71
CA ARG A 45 -8.33 -4.87 6.78
C ARG A 45 -9.10 -6.03 7.40
N GLU A 46 -10.27 -6.35 6.88
CA GLU A 46 -11.07 -7.50 7.32
C GLU A 46 -10.73 -8.71 6.46
N VAL A 47 -10.24 -9.79 7.07
CA VAL A 47 -10.08 -11.07 6.39
C VAL A 47 -11.48 -11.66 6.17
N ILE A 48 -11.88 -11.87 4.93
CA ILE A 48 -13.21 -12.42 4.58
C ILE A 48 -13.13 -13.83 3.99
N SER A 49 -11.93 -14.32 3.73
CA SER A 49 -11.65 -15.70 3.34
C SER A 49 -10.28 -16.10 3.91
N PRO A 50 -10.04 -17.39 4.19
CA PRO A 50 -8.78 -17.82 4.81
C PRO A 50 -7.55 -17.25 4.09
N ALA A 51 -6.70 -16.54 4.84
CA ALA A 51 -5.56 -15.82 4.29
C ALA A 51 -4.25 -16.29 4.91
N ALA A 52 -3.18 -16.30 4.11
CA ALA A 52 -1.84 -16.71 4.56
C ALA A 52 -0.85 -15.55 4.45
N PHE A 53 -0.54 -14.92 5.59
CA PHE A 53 0.53 -13.92 5.71
C PHE A 53 1.81 -14.58 6.24
N ARG A 54 2.54 -15.24 5.34
CA ARG A 54 3.71 -16.06 5.69
C ARG A 54 5.05 -15.37 5.44
N ASN A 55 6.04 -15.73 6.26
CA ASN A 55 7.46 -15.55 5.97
C ASN A 55 7.99 -16.73 5.12
N ALA A 56 9.29 -16.77 4.83
CA ALA A 56 9.90 -17.83 4.01
C ALA A 56 9.80 -19.24 4.64
N GLU A 57 9.55 -19.33 5.95
CA GLU A 57 9.56 -20.56 6.75
C GLU A 57 8.15 -21.16 6.93
N SER A 58 7.16 -20.70 6.15
CA SER A 58 5.78 -21.20 6.11
C SER A 58 4.89 -20.93 7.33
N GLU A 59 5.38 -20.24 8.36
CA GLU A 59 4.56 -19.81 9.51
C GLU A 59 3.83 -18.50 9.24
N ILE A 60 2.64 -18.34 9.86
CA ILE A 60 1.96 -17.04 9.89
C ILE A 60 2.82 -16.10 10.69
N THR A 61 3.16 -14.95 10.09
CA THR A 61 3.96 -13.95 10.78
C THR A 61 3.15 -13.34 11.91
N ASP A 62 3.77 -13.29 13.09
CA ASP A 62 3.20 -12.77 14.32
C ASP A 62 4.15 -11.75 14.96
N ILE A 63 3.67 -11.15 16.04
CA ILE A 63 4.44 -10.22 16.88
C ILE A 63 3.79 -10.09 18.27
N GLU A 64 4.60 -9.89 19.29
CA GLU A 64 4.12 -9.55 20.63
C GLU A 64 4.06 -8.03 20.81
N SER A 65 2.95 -7.54 21.37
CA SER A 65 2.78 -6.15 21.76
C SER A 65 2.10 -6.10 23.13
N ARG A 66 2.78 -5.47 24.12
CA ARG A 66 2.33 -5.36 25.51
C ARG A 66 1.77 -6.67 26.11
N GLY A 67 2.44 -7.79 25.85
CA GLY A 67 2.06 -9.11 26.37
C GLY A 67 0.94 -9.82 25.62
N ARG A 68 0.45 -9.25 24.51
CA ARG A 68 -0.52 -9.87 23.60
C ARG A 68 0.16 -10.26 22.29
N ARG A 69 -0.06 -11.49 21.85
CA ARG A 69 0.47 -12.00 20.58
C ARG A 69 -0.54 -11.71 19.48
N HIS A 70 -0.12 -11.06 18.40
CA HIS A 70 -0.96 -10.67 17.28
C HIS A 70 -0.45 -11.25 15.97
N VAL A 71 -1.37 -11.45 15.01
CA VAL A 71 -0.99 -11.69 13.62
C VAL A 71 -0.43 -10.39 13.04
N ARG A 72 0.67 -10.51 12.31
CA ARG A 72 1.33 -9.39 11.62
C ARG A 72 1.47 -9.70 10.15
N ALA A 73 0.81 -8.90 9.31
CA ALA A 73 1.05 -8.90 7.89
C ALA A 73 2.01 -7.76 7.53
N VAL A 74 3.24 -8.11 7.14
CA VAL A 74 4.24 -7.11 6.76
C VAL A 74 3.74 -6.23 5.63
N ALA A 75 4.10 -4.93 5.65
CA ALA A 75 3.63 -3.90 4.72
C ALA A 75 3.52 -4.35 3.24
N ASN A 76 4.53 -5.08 2.75
CA ASN A 76 4.61 -5.55 1.37
C ASN A 76 3.46 -6.48 0.94
N LYS A 77 2.83 -7.20 1.88
CA LYS A 77 1.71 -8.11 1.56
C LYS A 77 0.48 -7.37 1.02
N PHE A 78 0.28 -6.13 1.44
CA PHE A 78 -0.78 -5.25 0.93
C PHE A 78 -0.27 -4.37 -0.22
N LYS A 79 0.87 -3.72 0.00
CA LYS A 79 1.47 -2.77 -0.93
C LYS A 79 1.64 -3.34 -2.34
N PHE A 80 2.06 -4.59 -2.49
CA PHE A 80 2.29 -5.18 -3.82
C PHE A 80 1.01 -5.47 -4.59
N GLY A 81 -0.06 -5.92 -3.91
CA GLY A 81 -1.36 -6.12 -4.55
C GLY A 81 -1.95 -4.79 -5.04
N GLU A 82 -1.81 -3.73 -4.25
CA GLU A 82 -2.28 -2.39 -4.59
C GLU A 82 -1.44 -1.77 -5.72
N ARG A 83 -0.11 -1.86 -5.65
CA ARG A 83 0.79 -1.44 -6.73
C ARG A 83 0.46 -2.14 -8.06
N ALA A 84 0.07 -3.42 -8.01
CA ALA A 84 -0.32 -4.18 -9.20
C ALA A 84 -1.57 -3.58 -9.86
N ARG A 85 -2.57 -3.24 -9.05
CA ARG A 85 -3.82 -2.62 -9.52
C ARG A 85 -3.57 -1.20 -10.04
N GLY A 86 -2.76 -0.40 -9.35
CA GLY A 86 -2.34 0.91 -9.84
C GLY A 86 -1.68 0.83 -11.22
N LEU A 87 -0.80 -0.16 -11.43
CA LEU A 87 -0.18 -0.42 -12.73
C LEU A 87 -1.19 -0.77 -13.82
N GLN A 88 -2.20 -1.57 -13.51
CA GLN A 88 -3.29 -1.91 -14.45
C GLN A 88 -4.09 -0.67 -14.84
N VAL A 89 -4.39 0.21 -13.87
CA VAL A 89 -5.07 1.49 -14.13
C VAL A 89 -4.25 2.37 -15.08
N LEU A 90 -2.95 2.50 -14.85
CA LEU A 90 -2.09 3.30 -15.74
C LEU A 90 -2.03 2.74 -17.16
N ARG A 91 -1.95 1.42 -17.31
CA ARG A 91 -1.98 0.75 -18.63
C ARG A 91 -3.30 0.99 -19.34
N PHE A 92 -4.42 0.86 -18.63
CA PHE A 92 -5.76 1.09 -19.18
C PHE A 92 -5.91 2.51 -19.74
N PHE A 93 -5.37 3.52 -19.04
CA PHE A 93 -5.41 4.91 -19.50
C PHE A 93 -4.34 5.27 -20.52
N GLY A 94 -3.37 4.38 -20.80
CA GLY A 94 -2.20 4.71 -21.61
C GLY A 94 -1.33 5.80 -20.95
N ALA A 95 -1.34 5.85 -19.62
CA ALA A 95 -0.69 6.87 -18.80
C ALA A 95 0.57 6.35 -18.07
N GLY A 96 1.00 5.11 -18.39
CA GLY A 96 2.16 4.48 -17.79
C GLY A 96 2.06 2.96 -17.77
N GLY A 97 2.82 2.34 -16.86
CA GLY A 97 2.82 0.91 -16.64
C GLY A 97 3.45 0.07 -17.75
N VAL A 98 4.40 0.65 -18.49
CA VAL A 98 5.13 0.00 -19.59
C VAL A 98 6.00 -1.15 -19.10
N SER A 99 6.56 -1.03 -17.90
CA SER A 99 7.40 -2.06 -17.29
C SER A 99 6.59 -3.27 -16.82
N ALA A 100 7.27 -4.43 -16.73
CA ALA A 100 6.72 -5.60 -16.08
C ALA A 100 6.47 -5.32 -14.58
N GLN A 101 5.47 -5.97 -14.00
CA GLN A 101 5.04 -5.69 -12.63
C GLN A 101 6.14 -5.93 -11.57
N ASN A 102 7.00 -6.91 -11.81
CA ASN A 102 8.04 -7.35 -10.87
C ASN A 102 9.44 -6.80 -11.21
N LYS A 103 9.60 -6.07 -12.32
CA LYS A 103 10.91 -5.62 -12.77
C LYS A 103 10.80 -4.39 -13.68
N THR A 104 11.47 -3.33 -13.25
CA THR A 104 11.75 -2.16 -14.07
C THR A 104 13.22 -2.21 -14.49
N ALA A 105 13.48 -2.09 -15.80
CA ALA A 105 14.82 -2.09 -16.36
C ALA A 105 14.90 -1.10 -17.51
N PHE A 106 16.00 -0.35 -17.55
CA PHE A 106 16.33 0.56 -18.64
C PHE A 106 17.22 -0.17 -19.65
N TYR A 107 16.96 0.06 -20.94
CA TYR A 107 17.78 -0.45 -22.03
C TYR A 107 18.35 0.72 -22.82
N GLY A 108 19.66 0.74 -23.07
CA GLY A 108 20.29 1.82 -23.84
C GLY A 108 20.14 3.20 -23.18
N LYS A 109 19.68 4.19 -23.95
CA LYS A 109 19.53 5.60 -23.54
C LYS A 109 18.06 5.99 -23.28
N GLN A 110 17.26 5.04 -22.77
CA GLN A 110 15.87 5.32 -22.42
C GLN A 110 15.80 6.34 -21.28
N LYS A 111 14.88 7.28 -21.42
CA LYS A 111 14.63 8.30 -20.41
C LYS A 111 13.92 7.72 -19.19
N PRO A 112 14.16 8.23 -17.96
CA PRO A 112 13.41 7.88 -16.76
C PRO A 112 11.89 7.83 -16.94
N SER A 113 11.31 8.80 -17.64
CA SER A 113 9.87 8.91 -17.92
C SER A 113 9.29 7.77 -18.77
N GLU A 114 10.13 7.00 -19.47
CA GLU A 114 9.68 5.80 -20.20
C GLU A 114 9.41 4.62 -19.28
N LYS A 115 9.91 4.65 -18.03
CA LYS A 115 9.86 3.52 -17.09
C LYS A 115 9.25 3.86 -15.74
N PHE A 116 9.45 5.07 -15.26
CA PHE A 116 8.89 5.56 -14.01
C PHE A 116 7.65 6.42 -14.27
N ASP A 117 6.62 6.16 -13.48
CA ASP A 117 5.29 6.76 -13.62
C ASP A 117 4.67 7.08 -12.25
N LEU A 118 3.40 7.46 -12.22
CA LEU A 118 2.70 7.78 -10.97
C LEU A 118 2.70 6.60 -9.98
N ASN A 119 2.68 5.37 -10.47
CA ASN A 119 2.73 4.17 -9.63
C ASN A 119 4.12 4.01 -9.01
N ALA A 120 5.20 4.32 -9.75
CA ALA A 120 6.55 4.40 -9.20
C ALA A 120 6.68 5.49 -8.14
N LEU A 121 6.05 6.67 -8.32
CA LEU A 121 6.03 7.72 -7.29
C LEU A 121 5.31 7.27 -6.02
N VAL A 122 4.10 6.71 -6.14
CA VAL A 122 3.27 6.30 -4.99
C VAL A 122 3.93 5.18 -4.21
N PHE A 123 4.27 4.09 -4.89
CA PHE A 123 4.70 2.84 -4.26
C PHE A 123 6.22 2.69 -4.18
N GLY A 124 6.98 3.61 -4.77
CA GLY A 124 8.43 3.50 -4.90
C GLY A 124 8.84 2.46 -5.92
N ASP A 125 10.05 2.60 -6.44
CA ASP A 125 10.63 1.65 -7.37
C ASP A 125 12.16 1.73 -7.33
N SER A 126 12.83 0.80 -7.99
CA SER A 126 14.25 0.90 -8.25
C SER A 126 14.58 0.19 -9.54
N ALA A 127 15.43 0.78 -10.35
CA ALA A 127 15.84 0.17 -11.61
C ALA A 127 17.31 0.38 -11.89
N ASN A 128 17.91 -0.60 -12.55
CA ASN A 128 19.26 -0.49 -13.08
C ASN A 128 19.21 0.27 -14.41
N ALA A 129 20.07 1.29 -14.53
CA ALA A 129 20.30 2.07 -15.74
C ALA A 129 21.80 2.11 -16.03
N GLY A 130 22.26 1.19 -16.90
CA GLY A 130 23.68 0.99 -17.14
C GLY A 130 24.41 0.53 -15.87
N ASN A 131 25.38 1.34 -15.41
CA ASN A 131 26.16 1.09 -14.19
C ASN A 131 25.60 1.79 -12.94
N LYS A 132 24.43 2.43 -13.03
CA LYS A 132 23.79 3.13 -11.91
C LYS A 132 22.49 2.45 -11.52
N VAL A 133 22.10 2.63 -10.26
CA VAL A 133 20.75 2.32 -9.77
C VAL A 133 20.02 3.64 -9.62
N LEU A 134 18.80 3.73 -10.14
CA LEU A 134 17.90 4.88 -9.97
C LEU A 134 16.87 4.53 -8.88
N PRO A 135 17.04 5.03 -7.64
CA PRO A 135 16.11 4.75 -6.56
C PRO A 135 14.96 5.75 -6.53
N VAL A 136 13.72 5.25 -6.59
CA VAL A 136 12.51 6.05 -6.38
C VAL A 136 11.94 5.72 -5.01
N LYS A 137 12.06 6.64 -4.07
CA LYS A 137 11.48 6.47 -2.74
C LYS A 137 9.95 6.57 -2.83
N ALA A 138 9.26 5.61 -2.23
CA ALA A 138 7.81 5.62 -2.17
C ALA A 138 7.27 6.87 -1.47
N ALA A 139 6.25 7.50 -2.04
CA ALA A 139 5.54 8.57 -1.36
C ALA A 139 4.61 8.02 -0.25
N ALA A 140 3.96 6.87 -0.50
CA ALA A 140 3.13 6.16 0.46
C ALA A 140 3.99 5.21 1.33
N GLN A 141 4.08 5.49 2.62
CA GLN A 141 4.79 4.69 3.61
C GLN A 141 3.78 3.80 4.35
N TYR A 142 3.87 2.49 4.15
CA TYR A 142 2.97 1.52 4.74
C TYR A 142 3.52 1.05 6.08
N SER A 143 2.69 1.04 7.12
CA SER A 143 2.96 0.24 8.30
C SER A 143 2.74 -1.25 8.00
N ASP A 144 3.18 -2.11 8.92
CA ASP A 144 2.63 -3.46 9.00
C ASP A 144 1.13 -3.39 9.31
N ALA A 145 0.36 -4.38 8.90
CA ALA A 145 -1.01 -4.54 9.40
C ALA A 145 -0.98 -5.54 10.57
N VAL A 146 -1.55 -5.16 11.70
CA VAL A 146 -1.50 -5.95 12.93
C VAL A 146 -2.93 -6.29 13.34
N SER A 147 -3.19 -7.55 13.70
CA SER A 147 -4.54 -7.98 14.09
C SER A 147 -4.99 -7.32 15.39
N LEU A 148 -6.27 -6.96 15.48
CA LEU A 148 -6.87 -6.48 16.72
C LEU A 148 -7.09 -7.62 17.70
N GLN A 149 -7.48 -8.79 17.18
CA GLN A 149 -7.60 -10.03 17.93
C GLN A 149 -6.22 -10.63 18.23
N GLU A 150 -6.15 -11.39 19.32
CA GLU A 150 -4.96 -12.16 19.65
C GLU A 150 -4.79 -13.35 18.70
N TYR A 151 -3.56 -13.86 18.60
CA TYR A 151 -3.15 -14.87 17.64
C TYR A 151 -3.98 -16.16 17.75
N SER A 152 -4.32 -16.60 18.97
CA SER A 152 -5.13 -17.80 19.21
C SER A 152 -6.55 -17.69 18.65
N ASP A 153 -7.09 -16.48 18.61
CA ASP A 153 -8.44 -16.23 18.13
C ASP A 153 -8.43 -15.99 16.62
N ALA A 154 -7.34 -15.39 16.12
CA ALA A 154 -7.18 -15.01 14.71
C ALA A 154 -6.68 -16.14 13.79
N VAL A 155 -6.05 -17.19 14.30
CA VAL A 155 -5.41 -18.24 13.48
C VAL A 155 -6.11 -19.58 13.63
N ASP A 156 -6.33 -20.24 12.49
CA ASP A 156 -6.78 -21.62 12.43
C ASP A 156 -5.70 -22.56 11.88
N VAL A 157 -5.81 -23.83 12.24
CA VAL A 157 -4.94 -24.90 11.73
C VAL A 157 -5.79 -25.87 10.91
N THR A 158 -5.47 -25.99 9.62
CA THR A 158 -6.14 -26.97 8.75
C THR A 158 -5.16 -28.04 8.29
N PHE A 159 -5.63 -29.28 8.34
CA PHE A 159 -4.89 -30.46 7.88
C PHE A 159 -5.23 -30.74 6.42
N HIS A 160 -4.25 -30.66 5.53
CA HIS A 160 -4.41 -31.14 4.15
C HIS A 160 -3.64 -32.44 3.96
N ASN A 161 -4.37 -33.55 3.81
CA ASN A 161 -3.79 -34.80 3.30
C ASN A 161 -3.47 -34.61 1.82
N ARG A 162 -2.21 -34.84 1.43
CA ARG A 162 -1.82 -34.87 0.03
C ARG A 162 -2.21 -36.23 -0.53
N ALA A 163 -3.41 -36.34 -1.10
CA ALA A 163 -3.76 -37.48 -1.96
C ALA A 163 -3.08 -37.25 -3.32
N SER A 164 -2.00 -38.00 -3.58
CA SER A 164 -1.45 -38.16 -4.93
C SER A 164 -2.21 -39.30 -5.60
N GLU A 165 -2.67 -39.10 -6.84
CA GLU A 165 -3.31 -40.14 -7.65
C GLU A 165 -2.34 -41.28 -8.01
N ASP A 166 -1.03 -41.08 -7.80
CA ASP A 166 0.04 -42.04 -8.15
C ASP A 166 0.90 -42.49 -6.95
N GLY A 167 0.35 -42.44 -5.73
CA GLY A 167 1.02 -43.00 -4.56
C GLY A 167 1.96 -42.04 -3.82
N THR A 168 2.30 -42.46 -2.61
CA THR A 168 2.98 -41.70 -1.55
C THR A 168 4.34 -41.15 -1.98
N LEU A 169 4.66 -39.92 -1.57
CA LEU A 169 5.98 -39.30 -1.73
C LEU A 169 7.04 -40.16 -1.03
N PHE A 170 7.72 -41.04 -1.75
CA PHE A 170 8.78 -41.86 -1.17
C PHE A 170 10.03 -41.01 -0.89
N ASN A 171 10.44 -40.93 0.37
CA ASN A 171 11.67 -40.24 0.74
C ASN A 171 12.86 -41.19 0.50
N ALA A 172 13.56 -41.00 -0.62
CA ALA A 172 14.69 -41.85 -1.02
C ALA A 172 15.86 -41.89 -0.02
N GLN A 173 16.03 -40.86 0.82
CA GLN A 173 17.06 -40.85 1.88
C GLN A 173 16.66 -41.70 3.08
N LYS A 174 15.36 -41.72 3.44
CA LYS A 174 14.86 -42.44 4.62
C LYS A 174 14.25 -43.80 4.30
N LYS A 175 14.06 -44.13 3.01
CA LYS A 175 13.36 -45.33 2.52
C LYS A 175 11.96 -45.53 3.12
N GLU A 176 11.29 -44.42 3.41
CA GLU A 176 9.95 -44.39 4.00
C GLU A 176 9.02 -43.54 3.13
N ASN A 177 7.73 -43.87 3.15
CA ASN A 177 6.71 -42.98 2.61
C ASN A 177 6.68 -41.71 3.46
N SER A 178 6.94 -40.55 2.84
CA SER A 178 6.83 -39.27 3.52
C SER A 178 5.35 -39.01 3.79
N ASN A 179 4.96 -39.18 5.05
CA ASN A 179 3.79 -38.54 5.63
C ASN A 179 4.13 -37.07 5.90
N ASN A 180 4.51 -36.31 4.86
CA ASN A 180 4.67 -34.87 4.99
C ASN A 180 3.25 -34.26 5.10
N LEU A 181 2.66 -34.41 6.29
CA LEU A 181 1.54 -33.59 6.73
C LEU A 181 2.09 -32.17 6.85
N PHE A 182 1.67 -31.31 5.93
CA PHE A 182 1.91 -29.88 6.08
C PHE A 182 0.73 -29.31 6.87
N GLU A 183 0.94 -29.07 8.16
CA GLU A 183 0.06 -28.20 8.94
C GLU A 183 0.11 -26.82 8.30
N ARG A 184 -1.06 -26.33 7.87
CA ARG A 184 -1.18 -25.01 7.26
C ARG A 184 -1.97 -24.13 8.20
N HIS A 185 -1.27 -23.13 8.73
CA HIS A 185 -1.87 -22.03 9.46
C HIS A 185 -2.47 -21.02 8.48
N TYR A 186 -3.67 -20.55 8.81
CA TYR A 186 -4.38 -19.51 8.10
C TYR A 186 -5.00 -18.53 9.09
N VAL A 187 -5.08 -17.26 8.67
CA VAL A 187 -5.85 -16.26 9.39
C VAL A 187 -7.33 -16.49 9.09
N ARG A 188 -8.14 -16.53 10.15
CA ARG A 188 -9.58 -16.80 10.10
C ARG A 188 -10.34 -15.64 9.46
N PRO A 189 -11.38 -15.93 8.65
CA PRO A 189 -12.39 -14.94 8.31
C PRO A 189 -12.95 -14.25 9.56
N GLY A 190 -13.21 -12.95 9.48
CA GLY A 190 -13.60 -12.08 10.60
C GLY A 190 -12.42 -11.44 11.33
N THR A 191 -11.17 -11.88 11.10
CA THR A 191 -9.99 -11.24 11.70
C THR A 191 -9.81 -9.83 11.13
N LEU A 192 -9.61 -8.84 12.01
CA LEU A 192 -9.42 -7.44 11.64
C LEU A 192 -7.96 -7.07 11.84
N LEU A 193 -7.31 -6.50 10.83
CA LEU A 193 -5.95 -5.96 10.93
C LEU A 193 -5.96 -4.46 10.71
N LEU A 194 -5.41 -3.70 11.67
CA LEU A 194 -5.25 -2.26 11.53
C LEU A 194 -3.94 -1.94 10.82
N GLN A 195 -4.00 -1.08 9.81
CA GLN A 195 -2.86 -0.58 9.06
C GLN A 195 -2.98 0.93 8.86
N THR A 196 -1.84 1.60 8.82
CA THR A 196 -1.75 3.01 8.43
C THR A 196 -0.86 3.16 7.20
N ILE A 197 -1.17 4.17 6.38
CA ILE A 197 -0.39 4.54 5.21
C ILE A 197 -0.14 6.05 5.28
N SER A 198 1.12 6.44 5.43
CA SER A 198 1.50 7.83 5.66
C SER A 198 2.20 8.47 4.46
N PHE A 199 1.85 9.71 4.18
CA PHE A 199 2.50 10.60 3.23
C PHE A 199 3.23 11.71 3.99
N ASN A 200 4.51 11.49 4.26
CA ASN A 200 5.31 12.37 5.11
C ASN A 200 6.27 13.23 4.31
N GLY A 201 6.17 14.55 4.47
CA GLY A 201 7.11 15.50 3.92
C GLY A 201 6.62 16.22 2.67
N LYS A 202 5.30 16.29 2.41
CA LYS A 202 4.74 16.84 1.17
C LYS A 202 5.29 16.20 -0.13
N VAL A 203 5.61 14.91 -0.07
CA VAL A 203 6.21 14.16 -1.19
C VAL A 203 5.19 13.56 -2.16
N ALA A 204 3.91 13.52 -1.77
CA ALA A 204 2.83 13.03 -2.61
C ALA A 204 1.91 14.19 -2.97
N PRO A 205 1.60 14.40 -4.26
CA PRO A 205 0.50 15.28 -4.64
C PRO A 205 -0.86 14.61 -4.40
N LEU A 206 -1.96 15.36 -4.53
CA LEU A 206 -3.31 14.84 -4.31
C LEU A 206 -3.63 13.65 -5.22
N GLU A 207 -3.15 13.73 -6.47
CA GLU A 207 -3.30 12.72 -7.51
C GLU A 207 -2.67 11.38 -7.10
N ALA A 208 -1.58 11.41 -6.33
CA ALA A 208 -0.94 10.21 -5.79
C ALA A 208 -1.80 9.57 -4.68
N VAL A 209 -2.49 10.38 -3.88
CA VAL A 209 -3.43 9.89 -2.85
C VAL A 209 -4.68 9.28 -3.52
N GLU A 210 -5.23 9.93 -4.54
CA GLU A 210 -6.35 9.39 -5.33
C GLU A 210 -5.98 8.09 -6.04
N HIS A 211 -4.78 8.03 -6.63
CA HIS A 211 -4.27 6.82 -7.26
C HIS A 211 -4.14 5.66 -6.28
N LEU A 212 -3.68 5.92 -5.05
CA LEU A 212 -3.64 4.93 -3.98
C LEU A 212 -5.06 4.45 -3.60
N ILE A 213 -5.99 5.39 -3.35
CA ILE A 213 -7.37 5.06 -2.95
C ILE A 213 -8.06 4.19 -4.01
N LEU A 214 -7.90 4.53 -5.29
CA LEU A 214 -8.40 3.72 -6.41
C LEU A 214 -7.72 2.34 -6.44
N SER A 215 -6.40 2.29 -6.31
CA SER A 215 -5.65 1.03 -6.31
C SER A 215 -6.10 0.08 -5.21
N MET A 216 -6.40 0.60 -4.01
CA MET A 216 -6.98 -0.17 -2.90
C MET A 216 -8.41 -0.65 -3.17
N GLY A 217 -9.22 0.15 -3.86
CA GLY A 217 -10.62 -0.19 -4.19
C GLY A 217 -10.72 -1.31 -5.22
N LEU A 218 -9.71 -1.45 -6.07
CA LEU A 218 -9.59 -2.53 -7.07
C LEU A 218 -8.83 -3.76 -6.54
N ALA A 219 -8.13 -3.60 -5.42
CA ALA A 219 -7.43 -4.69 -4.75
C ALA A 219 -8.41 -5.46 -3.83
N GLY A 220 -8.09 -6.71 -3.55
CA GLY A 220 -8.99 -7.58 -2.77
C GLY A 220 -8.42 -8.97 -2.53
N ALA A 221 -7.55 -9.44 -3.42
CA ALA A 221 -6.73 -10.62 -3.20
C ALA A 221 -5.35 -10.21 -2.67
N TYR A 222 -5.03 -10.62 -1.45
CA TYR A 222 -3.79 -10.28 -0.75
C TYR A 222 -3.10 -11.51 -0.15
N GLY A 223 -1.78 -11.46 0.02
CA GLY A 223 -0.99 -12.55 0.60
C GLY A 223 -0.63 -13.67 -0.39
N GLY A 224 -0.07 -14.76 0.15
CA GLY A 224 0.26 -15.94 -0.66
C GLY A 224 -1.01 -16.68 -1.04
N GLN A 225 -1.32 -16.76 -2.33
CA GLN A 225 -2.47 -17.51 -2.82
C GLN A 225 -2.33 -18.98 -2.39
N THR A 226 -3.28 -19.47 -1.58
CA THR A 226 -3.78 -20.80 -1.89
C THR A 226 -4.49 -20.64 -3.23
N SER A 227 -4.22 -21.53 -4.18
CA SER A 227 -4.72 -21.51 -5.57
C SER A 227 -6.25 -21.60 -5.72
N ILE A 228 -6.99 -21.36 -4.63
CA ILE A 228 -8.40 -21.67 -4.46
C ILE A 228 -9.22 -20.40 -4.12
N TYR A 229 -8.63 -19.37 -3.49
CA TYR A 229 -9.39 -18.21 -3.02
C TYR A 229 -9.04 -16.93 -3.80
N GLY A 230 -10.09 -16.24 -4.29
CA GLY A 230 -10.01 -14.96 -5.00
C GLY A 230 -9.84 -13.77 -4.04
N VAL A 231 -10.85 -12.89 -3.97
CA VAL A 231 -10.86 -11.79 -2.97
C VAL A 231 -10.90 -12.38 -1.57
N ASN A 232 -9.94 -12.02 -0.71
CA ASN A 232 -9.81 -12.56 0.64
C ASN A 232 -9.70 -11.51 1.74
N VAL A 233 -9.54 -10.23 1.38
CA VAL A 233 -9.56 -9.11 2.33
C VAL A 233 -10.51 -8.03 1.83
N ARG A 234 -11.34 -7.52 2.73
CA ARG A 234 -12.13 -6.30 2.54
C ARG A 234 -11.44 -5.13 3.24
N ASN A 235 -11.35 -4.00 2.55
CA ASN A 235 -10.72 -2.79 3.07
C ASN A 235 -11.80 -1.83 3.58
N HIS A 236 -11.74 -1.50 4.87
CA HIS A 236 -12.56 -0.46 5.48
C HIS A 236 -11.71 0.80 5.62
N LEU A 237 -12.06 1.85 4.87
CA LEU A 237 -11.39 3.15 4.99
C LEU A 237 -11.91 3.86 6.23
N VAL A 238 -11.06 4.00 7.23
CA VAL A 238 -11.43 4.62 8.52
C VAL A 238 -11.42 6.15 8.40
N GLY A 239 -10.42 6.70 7.71
CA GLY A 239 -10.28 8.14 7.49
C GLY A 239 -8.86 8.54 7.08
N CYS A 240 -8.70 9.78 6.62
CA CYS A 240 -7.42 10.43 6.37
C CYS A 240 -7.23 11.55 7.37
N TYR A 241 -6.13 11.53 8.10
CA TYR A 241 -5.85 12.49 9.17
C TYR A 241 -4.57 13.23 8.85
N ALA A 242 -4.57 14.55 8.99
CA ALA A 242 -3.49 15.38 8.52
C ALA A 242 -3.04 16.42 9.56
N GLY A 243 -1.75 16.70 9.55
CA GLY A 243 -1.10 17.62 10.47
C GLY A 243 0.29 17.99 9.99
N ARG A 244 0.99 18.86 10.75
CA ARG A 244 2.38 19.22 10.42
C ARG A 244 3.35 18.06 10.60
N PHE A 245 3.04 17.16 11.52
CA PHE A 245 3.84 16.00 11.88
C PHE A 245 2.95 14.76 11.95
N GLU A 246 3.55 13.61 11.66
CA GLU A 246 2.97 12.31 11.97
C GLU A 246 2.84 12.15 13.49
N ARG A 247 1.79 11.45 13.93
CA ARG A 247 1.58 11.11 15.35
C ARG A 247 1.95 9.66 15.61
N ASP A 248 2.27 9.34 16.85
CA ASP A 248 2.53 7.97 17.30
C ASP A 248 1.36 7.01 17.02
N LEU A 249 0.12 7.50 17.01
CA LEU A 249 -1.06 6.74 16.55
C LEU A 249 -0.93 6.24 15.10
N ALA A 250 -0.07 6.81 14.26
CA ALA A 250 0.24 6.22 12.97
C ALA A 250 0.95 4.86 13.10
N SER A 251 1.50 4.53 14.26
CA SER A 251 1.95 3.17 14.57
C SER A 251 0.74 2.30 14.92
N PRO A 252 0.45 1.22 14.16
CA PRO A 252 -0.67 0.32 14.47
C PRO A 252 -0.52 -0.31 15.85
N TYR A 253 0.71 -0.51 16.36
CA TYR A 253 0.95 -1.02 17.70
C TYR A 253 0.39 -0.08 18.78
N VAL A 254 0.62 1.23 18.66
CA VAL A 254 0.08 2.23 19.60
C VAL A 254 -1.44 2.36 19.44
N ALA A 255 -1.93 2.30 18.20
CA ALA A 255 -3.36 2.43 17.93
C ALA A 255 -4.18 1.24 18.44
N ILE A 256 -3.68 0.00 18.33
CA ILE A 256 -4.34 -1.21 18.85
C ILE A 256 -4.43 -1.16 20.37
N ASP A 257 -3.33 -0.78 21.03
CA ASP A 257 -3.34 -0.58 22.49
C ASP A 257 -4.40 0.46 22.89
N SER A 258 -4.49 1.55 22.14
CA SER A 258 -5.47 2.62 22.39
C SER A 258 -6.91 2.14 22.18
N LEU A 259 -7.15 1.29 21.18
CA LEU A 259 -8.46 0.66 20.92
C LEU A 259 -8.87 -0.26 22.06
N HIS A 260 -7.95 -1.11 22.55
CA HIS A 260 -8.23 -1.99 23.69
C HIS A 260 -8.49 -1.19 24.97
N GLN A 261 -7.72 -0.13 25.22
CA GLN A 261 -7.94 0.76 26.37
C GLN A 261 -9.27 1.51 26.31
N ALA A 262 -9.71 1.87 25.10
CA ALA A 262 -11.01 2.49 24.87
C ALA A 262 -12.18 1.49 24.97
N GLY A 263 -11.91 0.20 25.15
CA GLY A 263 -12.96 -0.85 25.23
C GLY A 263 -13.70 -1.07 23.92
N ALA A 264 -13.04 -0.85 22.77
CA ALA A 264 -13.64 -1.11 21.47
C ALA A 264 -14.01 -2.60 21.32
N ASP A 265 -15.17 -2.87 20.72
CA ASP A 265 -15.50 -4.24 20.29
C ASP A 265 -14.64 -4.59 19.06
N ILE A 266 -13.52 -5.28 19.33
CA ILE A 266 -12.51 -5.60 18.32
C ILE A 266 -12.94 -6.67 17.32
N VAL A 267 -14.14 -7.26 17.44
CA VAL A 267 -14.68 -8.18 16.44
C VAL A 267 -15.72 -7.53 15.53
N ASP A 268 -16.22 -6.33 15.87
CA ASP A 268 -17.11 -5.55 15.02
C ASP A 268 -16.34 -4.46 14.25
N PRO A 269 -16.22 -4.56 12.90
CA PRO A 269 -15.57 -3.54 12.10
C PRO A 269 -16.14 -2.13 12.30
N ALA A 270 -17.46 -2.00 12.47
CA ALA A 270 -18.11 -0.70 12.61
C ALA A 270 -17.73 -0.02 13.93
N ALA A 271 -17.82 -0.77 15.04
CA ALA A 271 -17.38 -0.30 16.35
C ALA A 271 -15.89 0.15 16.34
N VAL A 272 -15.02 -0.63 15.71
CA VAL A 272 -13.59 -0.28 15.58
C VAL A 272 -13.40 1.01 14.78
N VAL A 273 -14.11 1.16 13.64
CA VAL A 273 -14.03 2.35 12.80
C VAL A 273 -14.45 3.59 13.60
N ASP A 274 -15.53 3.50 14.39
CA ASP A 274 -16.04 4.61 15.20
C ASP A 274 -15.06 5.03 16.30
N VAL A 275 -14.46 4.07 17.02
CA VAL A 275 -13.46 4.38 18.04
C VAL A 275 -12.19 4.96 17.40
N CYS A 276 -11.70 4.38 16.30
CA CYS A 276 -10.56 4.93 15.56
C CYS A 276 -10.83 6.37 15.13
N LYS A 277 -12.02 6.65 14.58
CA LYS A 277 -12.40 8.00 14.17
C LYS A 277 -12.21 9.01 15.31
N SER A 278 -12.70 8.67 16.51
CA SER A 278 -12.53 9.52 17.69
C SER A 278 -11.05 9.74 18.05
N LEU A 279 -10.28 8.65 18.16
CA LEU A 279 -8.86 8.69 18.54
C LEU A 279 -8.02 9.55 17.58
N TYR A 280 -8.16 9.32 16.28
CA TYR A 280 -7.37 10.01 15.27
C TYR A 280 -7.84 11.48 15.07
N SER A 281 -9.14 11.76 15.15
CA SER A 281 -9.62 13.15 15.10
C SER A 281 -9.16 14.00 16.29
N GLN A 282 -8.90 13.39 17.45
CA GLN A 282 -8.31 14.12 18.58
C GLN A 282 -6.80 14.39 18.39
N ALA A 283 -6.08 13.48 17.73
CA ALA A 283 -4.63 13.58 17.54
C ALA A 283 -4.20 14.49 16.37
N TYR A 284 -5.09 14.69 15.40
CA TYR A 284 -4.81 15.44 14.17
C TYR A 284 -5.76 16.64 13.98
N PRO A 285 -5.25 17.81 13.56
CA PRO A 285 -6.07 19.01 13.37
C PRO A 285 -6.99 18.94 12.14
N THR A 286 -6.75 18.02 11.21
CA THR A 286 -7.55 17.89 9.98
C THR A 286 -7.90 16.43 9.76
N ALA A 287 -9.16 16.18 9.39
CA ALA A 287 -9.66 14.85 9.12
C ALA A 287 -10.59 14.86 7.89
N VAL A 288 -10.50 13.81 7.08
CA VAL A 288 -11.50 13.41 6.10
C VAL A 288 -12.08 12.09 6.58
N SER A 289 -13.42 12.02 6.69
CA SER A 289 -14.08 10.86 7.26
C SER A 289 -13.95 9.62 6.37
N GLY A 290 -14.02 8.43 6.97
CA GLY A 290 -14.07 7.17 6.21
C GLY A 290 -15.21 7.13 5.20
N ALA A 291 -16.40 7.64 5.56
CA ALA A 291 -17.55 7.73 4.66
C ALA A 291 -17.25 8.57 3.41
N ASP A 292 -16.63 9.75 3.59
CA ASP A 292 -16.23 10.60 2.46
C ASP A 292 -15.19 9.92 1.57
N LEU A 293 -14.24 9.20 2.17
CA LEU A 293 -13.24 8.43 1.42
C LEU A 293 -13.85 7.28 0.63
N VAL A 294 -14.83 6.58 1.20
CA VAL A 294 -15.58 5.51 0.51
C VAL A 294 -16.34 6.08 -0.68
N GLU A 295 -16.99 7.23 -0.55
CA GLU A 295 -17.69 7.86 -1.67
C GLU A 295 -16.72 8.34 -2.76
N VAL A 296 -15.55 8.89 -2.38
CA VAL A 296 -14.48 9.19 -3.33
C VAL A 296 -14.01 7.91 -4.05
N GLN A 297 -13.76 6.82 -3.32
CA GLN A 297 -13.32 5.56 -3.90
C GLN A 297 -14.35 4.99 -4.87
N LYS A 298 -15.63 4.93 -4.49
CA LYS A 298 -16.73 4.50 -5.36
C LYS A 298 -16.82 5.36 -6.62
N SER A 299 -16.69 6.68 -6.47
CA SER A 299 -16.71 7.59 -7.62
C SER A 299 -15.53 7.33 -8.57
N LEU A 300 -14.32 7.12 -8.04
CA LEU A 300 -13.13 6.79 -8.86
C LEU A 300 -13.29 5.45 -9.59
N VAL A 301 -13.82 4.43 -8.92
CA VAL A 301 -14.08 3.11 -9.54
C VAL A 301 -15.16 3.23 -10.61
N ALA A 302 -16.29 3.87 -10.32
CA ALA A 302 -17.38 4.04 -11.28
C ALA A 302 -16.94 4.82 -12.53
N ARG A 303 -16.11 5.86 -12.36
CA ARG A 303 -15.53 6.61 -13.49
C ARG A 303 -14.55 5.78 -14.32
N LEU A 304 -13.76 4.93 -13.68
CA LEU A 304 -12.87 3.99 -14.37
C LEU A 304 -13.69 2.98 -15.21
N GLU A 305 -14.72 2.37 -14.62
CA GLU A 305 -15.59 1.39 -15.28
C GLU A 305 -16.42 2.00 -16.42
N ALA A 306 -16.84 3.25 -16.27
CA ALA A 306 -17.54 4.01 -17.31
C ALA A 306 -16.60 4.57 -18.40
N GLU A 307 -15.30 4.28 -18.33
CA GLU A 307 -14.26 4.82 -19.22
C GLU A 307 -14.28 6.35 -19.34
N ASP A 308 -14.52 7.04 -18.22
CA ASP A 308 -14.71 8.49 -18.19
C ASP A 308 -13.56 9.24 -18.90
N ALA A 309 -13.91 9.97 -19.97
CA ALA A 309 -12.94 10.69 -20.79
C ALA A 309 -12.17 11.74 -19.98
N GLY A 310 -12.84 12.39 -19.02
CA GLY A 310 -12.20 13.36 -18.12
C GLY A 310 -11.12 12.72 -17.25
N MET A 311 -11.39 11.55 -16.69
CA MET A 311 -10.43 10.77 -15.90
C MET A 311 -9.23 10.35 -16.74
N ARG A 312 -9.46 9.86 -17.98
CA ARG A 312 -8.39 9.49 -18.91
C ARG A 312 -7.49 10.67 -19.23
N VAL A 313 -8.07 11.82 -19.58
CA VAL A 313 -7.33 13.06 -19.86
C VAL A 313 -6.51 13.49 -18.65
N ALA A 314 -7.08 13.44 -17.45
CA ALA A 314 -6.37 13.78 -16.21
C ALA A 314 -5.16 12.86 -15.97
N TYR A 315 -5.34 11.54 -16.08
CA TYR A 315 -4.24 10.58 -15.92
C TYR A 315 -3.11 10.79 -16.95
N GLN A 316 -3.46 11.03 -18.21
CA GLN A 316 -2.48 11.30 -19.27
C GLN A 316 -1.75 12.63 -19.09
N ALA A 317 -2.45 13.67 -18.61
CA ALA A 317 -1.82 14.95 -18.27
C ALA A 317 -0.85 14.79 -17.08
N ASN A 318 -1.27 14.07 -16.04
CA ASN A 318 -0.43 13.77 -14.88
C ASN A 318 0.79 12.95 -15.26
N ALA A 319 0.65 11.98 -16.18
CA ALA A 319 1.79 11.19 -16.68
C ALA A 319 2.88 12.06 -17.29
N LYS A 320 2.52 13.11 -18.04
CA LYS A 320 3.50 14.06 -18.60
C LYS A 320 4.25 14.82 -17.50
N LYS A 321 3.53 15.30 -16.48
CA LYS A 321 4.12 16.03 -15.34
C LYS A 321 5.06 15.14 -14.53
N ILE A 322 4.62 13.92 -14.20
CA ILE A 322 5.41 12.94 -13.47
C ILE A 322 6.62 12.45 -14.29
N GLY A 323 6.44 12.24 -15.59
CA GLY A 323 7.55 11.92 -16.49
C GLY A 323 8.61 13.03 -16.50
N ALA A 324 8.19 14.29 -16.69
CA ALA A 324 9.10 15.44 -16.63
C ALA A 324 9.81 15.55 -15.28
N TYR A 325 9.11 15.27 -14.17
CA TYR A 325 9.72 15.16 -12.84
C TYR A 325 10.85 14.12 -12.79
N PHE A 326 10.62 12.90 -13.28
CA PHE A 326 11.64 11.85 -13.23
C PHE A 326 12.82 12.11 -14.18
N ASP A 327 12.55 12.63 -15.37
CA ASP A 327 13.60 13.03 -16.32
C ASP A 327 14.48 14.11 -15.70
N ALA A 328 13.88 15.17 -15.15
CA ALA A 328 14.62 16.25 -14.50
C ALA A 328 15.42 15.74 -13.29
N TRP A 329 14.85 14.88 -12.45
CA TRP A 329 15.55 14.36 -11.28
C TRP A 329 16.79 13.52 -11.66
N PHE A 330 16.68 12.62 -12.63
CA PHE A 330 17.78 11.69 -12.92
C PHE A 330 18.70 12.12 -14.06
N GLU A 331 18.23 12.93 -15.00
CA GLU A 331 19.02 13.44 -16.14
C GLU A 331 19.42 14.92 -15.97
N GLY A 332 18.77 15.65 -15.04
CA GLY A 332 18.90 17.10 -14.91
C GLY A 332 17.90 17.85 -15.80
N ILE A 333 17.81 19.17 -15.62
CA ILE A 333 17.06 20.03 -16.53
C ILE A 333 18.01 20.39 -17.68
N GLY A 334 17.67 19.97 -18.89
CA GLY A 334 18.42 20.40 -20.08
C GLY A 334 18.41 21.93 -20.18
N GLY A 335 19.58 22.53 -20.44
CA GLY A 335 19.68 23.95 -20.76
C GLY A 335 19.02 24.29 -22.10
#